data_AF-A0ABD1KTY4-F1
#
_entry.id   AF-A0ABD1KTY4-F1
#
_cell.length_a   1.000
_cell.length_b   1.000
_cell.length_c   1.000
_cell.angle_alpha   90.00
_cell.angle_beta   90.00
_cell.angle_gamma   90.00
#
_symmetry.space_group_name_H-M   'P 1'
#
loop_
_entity.id
_entity.type
_entity.pdbx_description
1 polymer ?
#
loop_
_entity_poly.entity_id
_entity_poly.type
_entity_poly.pdbx_seq_one_letter_code
_entity_poly.pdbx_strand_id
1 'polypeptide(L)'
;MSENYARSVLRVSVAQICQVLGWDAVQLSACDLLSDVLDRYIQQLARSCHRYAELYGRTDPVLSDIGQAFGLLGVSLSELEDYVNHLEPTGCPQSTHLFPVAKSSTLQFPSSREERREYIPDYLPPLVSLQEGRTAS
;
A
#
# COMPACT_ATOMS: atom_id res chain seq x y z
N MET A 1 -0.34 12.49 -3.36
CA MET A 1 -1.60 12.05 -4.02
C MET A 1 -1.97 10.62 -3.63
N SER A 2 -1.06 9.64 -3.74
CA SER A 2 -1.26 8.26 -3.26
C SER A 2 -1.51 8.15 -1.75
N GLU A 3 -0.72 8.86 -0.94
CA GLU A 3 -0.84 8.84 0.52
C GLU A 3 -2.21 9.35 1.00
N ASN A 4 -2.74 10.40 0.35
CA ASN A 4 -4.07 10.93 0.66
C ASN A 4 -5.18 9.91 0.38
N TYR A 5 -5.03 9.12 -0.69
CA TYR A 5 -5.96 8.02 -0.99
C TYR A 5 -5.88 6.93 0.08
N ALA A 6 -4.68 6.47 0.44
CA ALA A 6 -4.49 5.46 1.50
C ALA A 6 -5.08 5.95 2.83
N ARG A 7 -4.84 7.21 3.20
CA ARG A 7 -5.44 7.84 4.38
C ARG A 7 -6.96 7.87 4.30
N SER A 8 -7.55 8.16 3.14
CA SER A 8 -9.00 8.14 2.95
C SER A 8 -9.59 6.73 3.09
N VAL A 9 -8.87 5.69 2.64
CA VAL A 9 -9.28 4.29 2.83
C VAL A 9 -9.29 3.93 4.31
N LEU A 10 -8.26 4.33 5.07
CA LEU A 10 -8.23 4.11 6.52
C LEU A 10 -9.41 4.81 7.24
N ARG A 11 -9.76 6.04 6.82
CA ARG A 11 -10.94 6.74 7.36
C ARG A 11 -12.24 5.98 7.08
N VAL A 12 -12.38 5.39 5.89
CA VAL A 12 -13.53 4.54 5.56
C VAL A 12 -13.55 3.30 6.45
N SER A 13 -12.41 2.65 6.69
CA SER A 13 -12.32 1.49 7.59
C SER A 13 -12.72 1.86 9.04
N VAL A 14 -12.26 2.99 9.55
CA VAL A 14 -12.67 3.49 10.89
C VAL A 14 -14.18 3.77 10.92
N ALA A 15 -14.72 4.42 9.89
CA ALA A 15 -16.16 4.68 9.79
C ALA A 15 -16.99 3.39 9.74
N GLN A 16 -16.52 2.36 9.04
CA GLN A 16 -17.17 1.05 8.99
C GLN A 16 -17.20 0.40 10.38
N ILE A 17 -16.10 0.45 11.13
CA ILE A 17 -16.08 -0.06 12.51
C ILE A 17 -17.11 0.69 13.37
N CYS A 18 -17.19 2.02 13.25
CA CYS A 18 -18.21 2.81 13.94
C CYS A 18 -19.65 2.40 13.54
N GLN A 19 -19.89 2.11 12.27
CA GLN A 19 -21.20 1.65 11.79
C GLN A 19 -21.58 0.28 12.39
N VAL A 20 -20.64 -0.67 12.42
CA VAL A 20 -20.85 -1.99 13.04
C VAL A 20 -21.19 -1.88 14.51
N LEU A 21 -20.54 -0.94 15.20
CA LEU A 21 -20.80 -0.66 16.62
C LEU A 21 -22.10 0.16 16.84
N GLY A 22 -22.81 0.59 15.79
CA GLY A 22 -24.09 1.29 15.87
C GLY A 22 -24.00 2.80 16.15
N TRP A 23 -22.87 3.45 15.82
CA TRP A 23 -22.73 4.90 15.97
C TRP A 23 -23.44 5.65 14.85
N ASP A 24 -24.32 6.58 15.22
CA ASP A 24 -25.07 7.42 14.28
C ASP A 24 -24.28 8.66 13.81
N ALA A 25 -23.39 9.18 14.67
CA ALA A 25 -22.54 10.32 14.36
C ALA A 25 -21.17 10.21 15.03
N VAL A 26 -20.15 10.73 14.34
CA VAL A 26 -18.76 10.80 14.84
C VAL A 26 -18.17 12.16 14.50
N GLN A 27 -17.40 12.72 15.42
CA GLN A 27 -16.64 13.94 15.16
C GLN A 27 -15.53 13.67 14.14
N LEU A 28 -15.48 14.46 13.06
CA LEU A 28 -14.51 14.27 11.97
C LEU A 28 -13.05 14.26 12.46
N SER A 29 -12.68 15.16 13.37
CA SER A 29 -11.33 15.21 13.93
C SER A 29 -10.97 13.97 14.75
N ALA A 30 -11.94 13.34 15.43
CA ALA A 30 -11.72 12.08 16.13
C ALA A 30 -11.50 10.93 15.14
N CYS A 31 -12.29 10.88 14.06
CA CYS A 31 -12.10 9.90 12.99
C CYS A 31 -10.73 10.06 12.31
N ASP A 32 -10.29 11.30 12.06
CA ASP A 32 -8.96 11.60 11.54
C ASP A 32 -7.84 11.11 12.48
N LEU A 33 -7.96 11.38 13.78
CA LEU A 33 -6.99 10.91 14.78
C LEU A 33 -6.97 9.38 14.90
N LEU A 34 -8.13 8.73 14.92
CA LEU A 34 -8.21 7.26 14.95
C LEU A 34 -7.60 6.63 13.70
N SER A 35 -7.76 7.26 12.54
CA SER A 35 -7.10 6.80 11.30
C SER A 35 -5.58 6.91 11.39
N ASP A 36 -5.05 7.98 11.99
CA ASP A 36 -3.61 8.13 12.25
C ASP A 36 -3.09 7.10 13.27
N VAL A 37 -3.86 6.82 14.32
CA VAL A 37 -3.52 5.80 15.31
C VAL A 37 -3.50 4.42 14.67
N LEU A 38 -4.50 4.11 13.83
CA LEU A 38 -4.59 2.85 13.10
C LEU A 38 -3.39 2.65 12.16
N ASP A 39 -3.01 3.67 11.38
CA ASP A 39 -1.82 3.64 10.52
C ASP A 39 -0.54 3.36 11.33
N ARG A 40 -0.33 4.10 12.42
CA ARG A 40 0.83 3.91 13.30
C ARG A 40 0.85 2.54 13.95
N TYR A 41 -0.31 2.01 14.34
CA TYR A 41 -0.43 0.68 14.92
C TYR A 41 -0.05 -0.41 13.90
N ILE A 42 -0.54 -0.32 12.66
CA ILE A 42 -0.17 -1.24 11.58
C ILE A 42 1.34 -1.18 11.31
N GLN A 43 1.94 0.01 11.27
CA GLN A 43 3.38 0.18 11.12
C GLN A 43 4.16 -0.43 12.29
N GLN A 44 3.69 -0.25 13.53
CA GLN A 44 4.32 -0.82 14.72
C GLN A 44 4.25 -2.35 14.71
N LEU A 45 3.10 -2.92 14.32
CA LEU A 45 2.93 -4.36 14.14
C LEU A 45 3.90 -4.89 13.06
N ALA A 46 3.91 -4.27 11.87
CA ALA A 46 4.77 -4.68 10.76
C ALA A 46 6.26 -4.62 11.12
N ARG A 47 6.71 -3.56 11.80
CA ARG A 47 8.09 -3.44 12.30
C ARG A 47 8.44 -4.53 13.31
N SER A 48 7.49 -4.90 14.17
CA SER A 48 7.68 -5.97 15.15
C SER A 48 7.81 -7.32 14.46
N CYS A 49 6.93 -7.64 13.52
CA CYS A 49 7.01 -8.86 12.69
C CYS A 49 8.33 -8.94 11.93
N HIS A 50 8.77 -7.83 11.33
CA HIS A 50 10.04 -7.78 10.61
C HIS A 50 11.23 -8.07 11.52
N ARG A 51 11.30 -7.45 12.70
CA ARG A 51 12.35 -7.73 13.70
C ARG A 51 12.35 -9.18 14.15
N TYR A 52 11.19 -9.80 14.33
CA TYR A 52 11.11 -11.23 14.64
C TYR A 52 11.64 -12.08 13.49
N ALA A 53 11.28 -11.79 12.23
CA ALA A 53 11.81 -12.49 11.07
C ALA A 53 13.34 -12.38 10.99
N GLU A 54 13.90 -11.18 11.23
CA GLU A 54 15.34 -10.92 11.25
C GLU A 54 16.08 -11.76 12.29
N LEU A 55 15.49 -11.96 13.48
CA LEU A 55 16.08 -12.83 14.52
C LEU A 55 16.23 -14.29 14.06
N TYR A 56 15.39 -14.72 13.11
CA TYR A 56 15.48 -16.05 12.48
C TYR A 56 16.29 -16.05 11.18
N GLY A 57 16.94 -14.93 10.83
CA GLY A 57 17.69 -14.79 9.58
C GLY A 57 16.81 -14.77 8.32
N ARG A 58 15.51 -14.49 8.47
CA ARG A 58 14.53 -14.40 7.37
C ARG A 58 14.21 -12.94 7.07
N THR A 59 13.91 -12.64 5.81
CA THR A 59 13.34 -11.34 5.41
C THR A 59 11.82 -11.35 5.40
N ASP A 60 11.23 -12.52 5.14
CA ASP A 60 9.80 -12.68 4.99
C ASP A 60 9.17 -13.14 6.31
N PRO A 61 8.29 -12.31 6.93
CA PRO A 61 7.60 -12.69 8.16
C PRO A 61 6.57 -13.79 7.89
N VAL A 62 6.46 -14.73 8.83
CA VAL A 62 5.46 -15.82 8.81
C VAL A 62 4.40 -15.60 9.90
N LEU A 63 3.36 -16.43 9.90
CA LEU A 63 2.24 -16.30 10.86
C LEU A 63 2.69 -16.36 12.33
N SER A 64 3.73 -17.14 12.66
CA SER A 64 4.25 -17.17 14.03
C SER A 64 4.85 -15.83 14.46
N ASP A 65 5.47 -15.09 13.54
CA ASP A 65 6.04 -13.77 13.83
C ASP A 65 4.93 -12.76 14.17
N ILE A 66 3.78 -12.88 13.50
CA ILE A 66 2.58 -12.08 13.78
C ILE A 66 2.02 -12.44 15.16
N GLY A 67 1.94 -13.73 15.50
CA GLY A 67 1.49 -14.16 16.82
C GLY A 67 2.38 -13.64 17.95
N GLN A 68 3.70 -13.68 17.78
CA GLN A 68 4.66 -13.09 18.73
C GLN A 68 4.51 -11.57 18.83
N ALA A 69 4.36 -10.89 17.70
CA ALA A 69 4.13 -9.44 17.67
C ALA A 69 2.83 -9.04 18.36
N PHE A 70 1.72 -9.78 18.16
CA PHE A 70 0.48 -9.55 18.89
C PHE A 70 0.62 -9.78 20.38
N GLY A 71 1.31 -10.85 20.80
CA GLY A 71 1.63 -11.07 22.22
C GLY A 71 2.42 -9.92 22.85
N LEU A 72 3.41 -9.37 22.12
CA LEU A 72 4.17 -8.20 22.54
C LEU A 72 3.30 -6.93 22.65
N LEU A 73 2.31 -6.78 21.78
CA LEU A 73 1.36 -5.66 21.77
C LEU A 73 0.18 -5.86 22.75
N GLY A 74 0.13 -6.97 23.47
CA GLY A 74 -0.93 -7.27 24.44
C GLY A 74 -2.25 -7.71 23.80
N VAL A 75 -2.23 -8.28 22.59
CA VAL A 75 -3.41 -8.80 21.90
C VAL A 75 -3.53 -10.30 22.12
N SER A 76 -4.69 -10.74 22.62
CA SER A 76 -5.02 -12.16 22.77
C SER A 76 -5.54 -12.73 21.45
N LEU A 77 -4.89 -13.78 20.95
CA LEU A 77 -5.31 -14.45 19.71
C LEU A 77 -6.65 -15.17 19.86
N SER A 78 -6.97 -15.67 21.06
CA SER A 78 -8.27 -16.33 21.30
C SER A 78 -9.43 -15.35 21.24
N GLU A 79 -9.26 -14.16 21.83
CA GLU A 79 -10.28 -13.11 21.76
C GLU A 79 -10.42 -12.56 20.33
N LEU A 80 -9.33 -12.55 19.56
CA LEU A 80 -9.37 -12.17 18.15
C LEU A 80 -10.16 -13.19 17.32
N GLU A 81 -9.97 -14.48 17.57
CA GLU A 81 -10.74 -15.54 16.93
C GLU A 81 -12.24 -15.42 17.28
N ASP A 82 -12.57 -15.23 18.55
CA ASP A 82 -13.94 -14.99 18.99
C ASP A 82 -14.51 -13.74 18.30
N TYR A 83 -13.77 -12.64 18.26
CA TYR A 83 -14.21 -11.42 17.59
C TYR A 83 -14.52 -11.66 16.11
N VAL A 84 -13.63 -12.32 15.37
CA VAL A 84 -13.83 -12.64 13.95
C VAL A 84 -15.07 -13.53 13.73
N ASN A 85 -15.33 -14.46 14.64
CA ASN A 85 -16.48 -15.37 14.55
C ASN A 85 -17.83 -14.68 14.85
N HIS A 86 -17.84 -13.66 15.72
CA HIS A 86 -19.06 -12.94 16.11
C HIS A 86 -19.32 -11.68 15.29
N LEU A 87 -18.34 -11.21 14.52
CA LEU A 87 -18.54 -10.13 13.57
C LEU A 87 -19.49 -10.61 12.47
N GLU A 88 -20.62 -9.91 12.30
CA GLU A 88 -21.39 -10.06 11.08
C GLU A 88 -20.48 -9.75 9.89
N PRO A 89 -20.53 -10.53 8.79
CA PRO A 89 -19.74 -10.25 7.59
C PRO A 89 -20.22 -8.93 6.99
N THR A 90 -19.64 -7.84 7.46
CA THR A 90 -19.87 -6.52 6.90
C THR A 90 -19.13 -6.51 5.59
N GLY A 91 -19.89 -6.61 4.50
CA GLY A 91 -19.32 -6.54 3.15
C GLY A 91 -18.47 -5.29 3.08
N CYS A 92 -17.16 -5.44 2.88
CA CYS A 92 -16.31 -4.33 2.51
C CYS A 92 -16.79 -3.89 1.12
N PRO A 93 -17.54 -2.78 0.95
CA PRO A 93 -18.19 -2.51 -0.33
C PRO A 93 -17.21 -1.91 -1.35
N GLN A 94 -15.94 -1.72 -0.97
CA GLN A 94 -14.98 -0.98 -1.77
C GLN A 94 -13.87 -1.91 -2.23
N SER A 95 -13.98 -2.36 -3.48
CA SER A 95 -12.82 -2.81 -4.25
C SER A 95 -11.84 -1.65 -4.30
N THR A 96 -10.85 -1.66 -3.41
CA THR A 96 -9.79 -0.64 -3.42
C THR A 96 -9.02 -0.82 -4.72
N HIS A 97 -9.15 0.13 -5.64
CA HIS A 97 -8.43 0.09 -6.90
C HIS A 97 -6.93 0.12 -6.61
N LEU A 98 -6.18 -0.78 -7.26
CA LEU A 98 -4.72 -0.79 -7.19
C LEU A 98 -4.18 0.53 -7.74
N PHE A 99 -3.44 1.25 -6.91
CA PHE A 99 -2.74 2.48 -7.30
C PHE A 99 -1.23 2.22 -7.37
N PRO A 100 -0.48 2.81 -8.31
CA PRO A 100 -0.95 3.69 -9.40
C PRO A 100 -1.72 2.92 -10.46
N VAL A 101 -2.80 3.50 -10.97
CA VAL A 101 -3.49 2.95 -12.14
C VAL A 101 -2.51 2.96 -13.31
N ALA A 102 -2.21 1.79 -13.87
CA ALA A 102 -1.36 1.66 -15.04
C ALA A 102 -1.99 2.46 -16.20
N LYS A 103 -1.33 3.54 -16.60
CA LYS A 103 -1.72 4.29 -17.81
C LYS A 103 -1.26 3.47 -19.00
N SER A 104 -2.11 3.33 -20.03
CA SER A 104 -1.66 2.82 -21.32
C SER A 104 -0.50 3.68 -21.79
N SER A 105 0.68 3.08 -21.93
CA SER A 105 1.86 3.78 -22.39
C SER A 105 1.69 4.07 -23.88
N THR A 106 1.31 5.30 -24.22
CA THR A 106 1.45 5.85 -25.58
C THR A 106 2.87 6.37 -25.81
N LEU A 107 3.86 5.81 -25.13
CA LEU A 107 5.25 6.08 -25.47
C LEU A 107 5.49 5.40 -26.81
N GLN A 108 5.68 6.22 -27.85
CA GLN A 108 6.25 5.78 -29.12
C GLN A 108 7.70 5.40 -28.84
N PHE A 109 7.92 4.18 -28.35
CA PHE A 109 9.26 3.64 -28.29
C PHE A 109 9.78 3.58 -29.72
N PRO A 110 10.91 4.23 -30.04
CA PRO A 110 11.49 4.15 -31.36
C PRO A 110 11.71 2.68 -31.68
N SER A 111 11.26 2.25 -32.87
CA SER A 111 11.59 0.91 -33.35
C SER A 111 13.11 0.75 -33.31
N SER A 112 13.61 -0.44 -32.99
CA SER A 112 15.03 -0.79 -32.87
C SER A 112 15.89 -0.57 -34.14
N ARG A 113 15.33 0.13 -35.13
CA ARG A 113 15.92 0.46 -36.43
C ARG A 113 16.41 1.91 -36.54
N GLU A 114 16.23 2.76 -35.53
CA GLU A 114 16.89 4.08 -35.54
C GLU A 114 18.42 3.90 -35.39
N GLU A 115 19.18 4.61 -36.22
CA GLU A 115 20.64 4.51 -36.35
C GLU A 115 21.33 4.69 -34.99
N ARG A 116 21.72 3.58 -34.38
CA ARG A 116 22.49 3.57 -33.13
C ARG A 116 23.85 4.20 -33.42
N ARG A 117 24.18 5.27 -32.72
CA ARG A 117 25.52 5.88 -32.82
C ARG A 117 26.58 4.90 -32.33
N GLU A 118 27.69 4.78 -33.05
CA GLU A 118 28.74 3.78 -32.82
C GLU A 118 29.37 3.83 -31.41
N TYR A 119 29.36 4.99 -30.75
CA TYR A 119 29.90 5.14 -29.39
C TYR A 119 28.93 4.68 -28.27
N ILE A 120 27.72 4.21 -28.60
CA ILE A 120 26.72 3.77 -27.62
C ILE A 120 26.77 2.24 -27.47
N PRO A 121 27.29 1.70 -26.34
CA PRO A 121 27.44 0.25 -26.12
C PRO A 121 26.14 -0.53 -26.26
N ASP A 122 26.14 -1.68 -26.94
CA ASP A 122 24.94 -2.45 -27.36
C ASP A 122 23.99 -2.89 -26.23
N TYR A 123 24.48 -3.01 -24.99
CA TYR A 123 23.67 -3.38 -23.83
C TYR A 123 22.79 -2.25 -23.29
N LEU A 124 22.98 -1.01 -23.75
CA LEU A 124 22.14 0.13 -23.37
C LEU A 124 20.88 0.23 -24.24
N PRO A 125 19.74 0.67 -23.70
CA PRO A 125 18.52 0.87 -24.48
C PRO A 125 18.70 1.97 -25.55
N PRO A 126 17.98 1.90 -26.69
CA PRO A 126 18.00 2.93 -27.71
C PRO A 126 17.52 4.27 -27.15
N LEU A 127 18.24 5.35 -27.46
CA LEU A 127 17.88 6.70 -27.02
C LEU A 127 16.84 7.29 -27.97
N VAL A 128 15.83 7.97 -27.40
CA VAL A 128 14.90 8.78 -28.21
C VAL A 128 15.71 9.90 -28.86
N SER A 129 15.66 9.98 -30.19
CA SER A 129 16.29 11.04 -30.94
C SER A 129 15.64 12.37 -30.51
N LEU A 130 16.42 13.25 -29.87
CA LEU A 130 16.00 14.63 -29.60
C LEU A 130 15.72 15.26 -30.97
N GLN A 131 14.44 15.46 -31.28
CA GLN A 131 14.02 16.17 -32.48
C GLN A 131 14.48 17.62 -32.32
N GLU A 132 15.72 17.87 -32.71
CA GLU A 132 16.34 19.19 -32.75
C GLU A 132 15.46 20.05 -33.65
N GLY A 133 14.89 21.12 -33.09
CA GLY A 133 13.95 21.99 -33.76
C GLY A 133 14.54 22.61 -35.01
N ARG A 134 14.41 21.94 -36.16
CA ARG A 134 14.57 22.54 -37.48
C ARG A 134 13.31 23.32 -37.82
N THR A 135 13.17 24.47 -37.16
CA THR A 135 12.52 25.63 -37.78
C THR A 135 13.64 26.58 -38.19
N ALA A 136 14.10 26.46 -39.42
CA ALA A 136 14.92 27.47 -40.10
C ALA A 136 14.99 27.18 -41.61
N SER A 137 13.98 27.65 -42.35
CA SER A 137 14.10 28.67 -43.41
C SER A 137 12.87 28.66 -44.32
#